data_AF-A0A8J7E5F1-F1
#
_entry.id   AF-A0A8J7E5F1-F1
#
_cell.length_a   1.000
_cell.length_b   1.000
_cell.length_c   1.000
_cell.angle_alpha   90.00
_cell.angle_beta   90.00
_cell.angle_gamma   90.00
#
_symmetry.space_group_name_H-M   'P 1'
#
loop_
_entity.id
_entity.type
_entity.pdbx_description
1 polymer ?
#
loop_
_entity_poly.entity_id
_entity_poly.type
_entity_poly.pdbx_seq_one_letter_code
_entity_poly.pdbx_strand_id
1 'polypeptide(L)'
;MIAIAGCKDESNNENNTILNPDVPSVTEGDWYRPVVFVTWQWQLAGTINTSYAVEIYDVDLFNTPLVTIQELQASGKKVVCYFSAGSYEDFREDKDQFLPEELGSTLNGWEDERWLDIRSTNVHKIMKSRLDLARKKGCDGVEPDNMDGYTNNSGFNLTAKDQLAFNKFIANEAHKRELSVGLKNDLDQIIELVDYYDFGSSGSRVSIV
;
A
#
# COMPACT_ATOMS: atom_id res chain seq x y z
N MET A 1 27.79 20.08 -47.26
CA MET A 1 26.72 20.54 -46.36
C MET A 1 26.33 19.38 -45.49
N ILE A 2 26.79 19.37 -44.24
CA ILE A 2 26.45 18.33 -43.25
C ILE A 2 25.43 18.99 -42.33
N ALA A 3 24.17 18.56 -42.42
CA ALA A 3 23.10 19.03 -41.55
C ALA A 3 23.22 18.29 -40.21
N ILE A 4 23.50 19.05 -39.15
CA ILE A 4 23.46 18.58 -37.77
C ILE A 4 21.98 18.61 -37.37
N ALA A 5 21.35 17.44 -37.29
CA ALA A 5 20.04 17.28 -36.69
C ALA A 5 20.21 17.36 -35.17
N GLY A 6 19.87 18.51 -34.59
CA GLY A 6 19.78 18.66 -33.13
C GLY A 6 18.60 17.85 -32.61
N CYS A 7 18.88 16.90 -31.72
CA CYS A 7 17.85 16.32 -30.86
C CYS A 7 17.26 17.43 -30.01
N LYS A 8 15.96 17.65 -30.17
CA LYS A 8 15.16 18.50 -29.29
C LYS A 8 15.05 17.75 -27.96
N ASP A 9 15.63 18.32 -26.90
CA ASP A 9 15.35 17.90 -25.54
C ASP A 9 13.85 18.07 -25.29
N GLU A 10 13.14 16.96 -25.14
CA GLU A 10 11.80 16.95 -24.54
C GLU A 10 11.99 17.13 -23.03
N SER A 11 11.86 18.38 -22.59
CA SER A 11 11.73 18.73 -21.19
C SER A 11 10.50 18.01 -20.60
N ASN A 12 10.73 16.96 -19.82
CA ASN A 12 9.72 16.37 -18.95
C ASN A 12 9.24 17.43 -17.95
N ASN A 13 8.05 17.99 -18.21
CA ASN A 13 7.31 18.78 -17.25
C ASN A 13 6.74 17.85 -16.17
N GLU A 14 7.48 17.69 -15.06
CA GLU A 14 6.97 17.12 -13.80
C GLU A 14 5.98 18.09 -13.12
N ASN A 15 4.84 18.34 -13.77
CA ASN A 15 3.78 19.19 -13.23
C ASN A 15 2.50 18.37 -13.05
N ASN A 16 2.21 18.03 -11.79
CA ASN A 16 0.90 17.64 -11.26
C ASN A 16 0.21 16.46 -11.98
N THR A 17 0.83 15.29 -12.01
CA THR A 17 0.26 14.10 -12.67
C THR A 17 -0.82 13.46 -11.80
N ILE A 18 -2.08 13.73 -12.17
CA ILE A 18 -3.25 12.93 -11.80
C ILE A 18 -2.95 11.46 -12.15
N LEU A 19 -3.19 10.54 -11.21
CA LEU A 19 -2.99 9.10 -11.46
C LEU A 19 -3.92 8.61 -12.57
N ASN A 20 -3.40 7.72 -13.41
CA ASN A 20 -4.17 7.11 -14.50
C ASN A 20 -4.87 5.84 -14.01
N PRO A 21 -6.22 5.77 -13.99
CA PRO A 21 -6.95 4.57 -13.60
C PRO A 21 -6.87 3.44 -14.64
N ASP A 22 -6.39 3.73 -15.85
CA ASP A 22 -6.24 2.76 -16.93
C ASP A 22 -4.79 2.24 -17.05
N VAL A 23 -3.96 2.44 -16.02
CA VAL A 23 -2.61 1.85 -15.96
C VAL A 23 -2.71 0.33 -15.94
N PRO A 24 -2.02 -0.42 -16.82
CA PRO A 24 -2.08 -1.88 -16.81
C PRO A 24 -1.44 -2.45 -15.53
N SER A 25 -1.85 -3.65 -15.12
CA SER A 25 -1.24 -4.33 -13.98
C SER A 25 0.18 -4.81 -14.30
N VAL A 26 1.06 -4.71 -13.31
CA VAL A 26 2.38 -5.35 -13.35
C VAL A 26 2.17 -6.84 -13.03
N THR A 27 2.42 -7.70 -14.02
CA THR A 27 2.18 -9.16 -13.90
C THR A 27 3.48 -9.98 -13.88
N GLU A 28 4.60 -9.36 -14.22
CA GLU A 28 5.92 -10.01 -14.26
C GLU A 28 6.72 -9.69 -12.99
N GLY A 29 7.18 -10.73 -12.31
CA GLY A 29 8.04 -10.67 -11.13
C GLY A 29 7.93 -11.93 -10.27
N ASP A 30 8.84 -12.06 -9.30
CA ASP A 30 9.03 -13.23 -8.43
C ASP A 30 8.65 -12.91 -6.98
N TRP A 31 7.63 -12.07 -6.80
CA TRP A 31 7.03 -11.85 -5.49
C TRP A 31 6.21 -13.07 -5.06
N TYR A 32 6.02 -13.19 -3.75
CA TYR A 32 5.20 -14.24 -3.17
C TYR A 32 3.74 -14.11 -3.64
N ARG A 33 3.11 -15.21 -4.03
CA ARG A 33 1.68 -15.23 -4.38
C ARG A 33 0.99 -16.21 -3.45
N PRO A 34 0.22 -15.75 -2.44
CA PRO A 34 -0.40 -16.65 -1.49
C PRO A 34 -1.38 -17.62 -2.18
N VAL A 35 -1.45 -18.85 -1.68
CA VAL A 35 -2.45 -19.83 -2.13
C VAL A 35 -3.80 -19.55 -1.47
N VAL A 36 -4.87 -20.07 -2.08
CA VAL A 36 -6.23 -19.94 -1.52
C VAL A 36 -6.27 -20.57 -0.13
N PHE A 37 -6.92 -19.90 0.83
CA PHE A 37 -7.08 -20.36 2.21
C PHE A 37 -5.77 -20.52 3.01
N VAL A 38 -4.71 -19.82 2.59
CA VAL A 38 -3.50 -19.67 3.42
C VAL A 38 -3.89 -19.18 4.82
N THR A 39 -3.28 -19.78 5.84
CA THR A 39 -3.55 -19.39 7.23
C THR A 39 -2.72 -18.17 7.61
N TRP A 40 -3.28 -17.27 8.40
CA TRP A 40 -2.58 -16.04 8.78
C TRP A 40 -2.92 -15.55 10.19
N GLN A 41 -2.03 -14.73 10.74
CA GLN A 41 -2.21 -14.01 11.99
C GLN A 41 -2.00 -12.52 11.75
N TRP A 42 -2.98 -11.71 12.11
CA TRP A 42 -2.90 -10.26 12.07
C TRP A 42 -2.62 -9.71 13.47
N GLN A 43 -1.48 -9.06 13.68
CA GLN A 43 -1.12 -8.46 14.96
C GLN A 43 -0.26 -7.20 14.74
N LEU A 44 -0.88 -6.03 14.90
CA LEU A 44 -0.22 -4.74 14.65
C LEU A 44 0.40 -4.08 15.90
N ALA A 45 0.12 -4.60 17.09
CA ALA A 45 0.52 -3.98 18.35
C ALA A 45 1.08 -4.97 19.37
N GLY A 46 1.86 -4.42 20.30
CA GLY A 46 2.54 -5.16 21.35
C GLY A 46 3.66 -6.06 20.81
N THR A 47 4.15 -6.97 21.66
CA THR A 47 5.12 -7.98 21.24
C THR A 47 4.41 -9.03 20.38
N ILE A 48 4.89 -9.23 19.14
CA ILE A 48 4.34 -10.21 18.22
C ILE A 48 4.40 -11.61 18.84
N ASN A 49 3.25 -12.26 18.99
CA ASN A 49 3.20 -13.64 19.45
C ASN A 49 3.49 -14.58 18.28
N THR A 50 4.71 -15.10 18.21
CA THR A 50 5.18 -15.96 17.11
C THR A 50 4.79 -17.43 17.24
N SER A 51 3.96 -17.80 18.25
CA SER A 51 3.57 -19.19 18.51
C SER A 51 2.37 -19.68 17.69
N TYR A 52 1.68 -18.80 16.94
CA TYR A 52 0.54 -19.22 16.13
C TYR A 52 0.98 -20.12 14.97
N ALA A 53 0.28 -21.23 14.81
CA ALA A 53 0.44 -22.18 13.71
C ALA A 53 -0.27 -21.67 12.45
N VAL A 54 0.25 -20.57 11.89
CA VAL A 54 -0.22 -19.93 10.66
C VAL A 54 0.91 -19.87 9.64
N GLU A 55 0.63 -19.59 8.37
CA GLU A 55 1.65 -19.49 7.31
C GLU A 55 2.11 -18.05 7.09
N ILE A 56 1.21 -17.08 7.24
CA ILE A 56 1.49 -15.65 7.08
C ILE A 56 1.35 -14.94 8.44
N TYR A 57 2.26 -14.02 8.73
CA TYR A 57 2.09 -13.01 9.77
C TYR A 57 1.91 -11.66 9.10
N ASP A 58 0.82 -10.98 9.41
CA ASP A 58 0.62 -9.57 9.05
C ASP A 58 0.91 -8.70 10.28
N VAL A 59 1.91 -7.84 10.15
CA VAL A 59 2.52 -7.09 11.24
C VAL A 59 2.74 -5.64 10.84
N ASP A 60 2.80 -4.75 11.82
CA ASP A 60 2.98 -3.32 11.55
C ASP A 60 4.35 -3.03 10.90
N LEU A 61 4.33 -2.31 9.77
CA LEU A 61 5.52 -1.98 8.99
C LEU A 61 6.54 -1.19 9.79
N PHE A 62 6.13 -0.26 10.65
CA PHE A 62 7.05 0.64 11.34
C PHE A 62 7.55 0.01 12.64
N ASN A 63 6.63 -0.49 13.44
CA ASN A 63 6.86 -0.88 14.83
C ASN A 63 7.46 -2.28 14.97
N THR A 64 7.32 -3.15 13.97
CA THR A 64 7.89 -4.51 14.04
C THR A 64 9.39 -4.49 13.75
N PRO A 65 10.27 -4.91 14.67
CA PRO A 65 11.72 -4.92 14.43
C PRO A 65 12.11 -5.83 13.25
N LEU A 66 13.16 -5.45 12.51
CA LEU A 66 13.71 -6.28 11.42
C LEU A 66 14.05 -7.70 11.88
N VAL A 67 14.60 -7.84 13.10
CA VAL A 67 14.95 -9.15 13.67
C VAL A 67 13.72 -10.06 13.80
N THR A 68 12.56 -9.52 14.19
CA THR A 68 11.31 -10.28 14.31
C THR A 68 10.82 -10.77 12.94
N ILE A 69 10.93 -9.93 11.91
CA ILE A 69 10.60 -10.30 10.52
C ILE A 69 11.50 -11.46 10.07
N GLN A 70 12.81 -11.33 10.29
CA GLN A 70 13.80 -12.35 9.92
C GLN A 70 13.60 -13.67 10.68
N GLU A 71 13.27 -13.63 11.98
CA GLU A 71 12.98 -14.82 12.78
C GLU A 71 11.74 -15.56 12.30
N LEU A 72 10.65 -14.83 11.98
CA LEU A 72 9.45 -15.40 11.38
C LEU A 72 9.77 -16.09 10.05
N GLN A 73 10.51 -15.42 9.18
CA GLN A 73 10.90 -15.98 7.88
C GLN A 73 11.83 -17.19 8.01
N ALA A 74 12.78 -17.16 8.94
CA ALA A 74 13.67 -18.29 9.23
C ALA A 74 12.89 -19.52 9.75
N SER A 75 11.72 -19.31 10.36
CA SER A 75 10.79 -20.38 10.76
C SER A 75 9.86 -20.86 9.63
N GLY A 76 10.07 -20.40 8.39
CA GLY A 76 9.31 -20.78 7.21
C GLY A 76 8.00 -20.03 7.03
N LYS A 77 7.80 -18.92 7.76
CA LYS A 77 6.62 -18.05 7.61
C LYS A 77 6.85 -16.99 6.55
N LYS A 78 5.75 -16.45 6.03
CA LYS A 78 5.75 -15.25 5.21
C LYS A 78 5.31 -14.05 6.05
N VAL A 79 5.89 -12.89 5.78
CA VAL A 79 5.59 -11.66 6.53
C VAL A 79 4.99 -10.61 5.60
N VAL A 80 3.74 -10.26 5.86
CA VAL A 80 3.06 -9.12 5.24
C VAL A 80 3.20 -7.93 6.18
N CYS A 81 3.51 -6.76 5.64
CA CYS A 81 3.71 -5.54 6.42
C CYS A 81 2.55 -4.56 6.20
N TYR A 82 1.78 -4.34 7.25
CA TYR A 82 0.70 -3.37 7.31
C TYR A 82 1.21 -1.93 7.33
N PHE A 83 0.56 -1.05 6.58
CA PHE A 83 0.61 0.40 6.81
C PHE A 83 -0.68 1.03 6.32
N SER A 84 -1.11 2.15 6.91
CA SER A 84 -2.21 2.90 6.31
C SER A 84 -1.75 3.65 5.06
N ALA A 85 -2.43 3.44 3.94
CA ALA A 85 -2.15 4.15 2.70
C ALA A 85 -3.13 5.31 2.44
N GLY A 86 -4.37 5.18 2.92
CA GLY A 86 -5.40 6.21 2.77
C GLY A 86 -5.60 7.12 3.97
N SER A 87 -4.85 6.93 5.05
CA SER A 87 -4.91 7.80 6.23
C SER A 87 -3.53 8.21 6.75
N TYR A 88 -3.51 9.38 7.39
CA TYR A 88 -2.46 9.91 8.22
C TYR A 88 -2.63 9.41 9.64
N GLU A 89 -1.54 8.99 10.27
CA GLU A 89 -1.46 8.52 11.65
C GLU A 89 -0.44 9.39 12.42
N ASP A 90 -0.88 10.14 13.43
CA ASP A 90 -0.06 11.19 14.06
C ASP A 90 1.14 10.69 14.90
N PHE A 91 1.22 9.39 15.09
CA PHE A 91 2.28 8.72 15.86
C PHE A 91 3.36 8.10 14.96
N ARG A 92 3.21 8.16 13.63
CA ARG A 92 4.20 7.64 12.68
C ARG A 92 5.41 8.54 12.59
N GLU A 93 6.58 7.93 12.38
CA GLU A 93 7.85 8.67 12.25
C GLU A 93 7.91 9.58 11.01
N ASP A 94 7.11 9.28 9.98
CA ASP A 94 7.04 10.03 8.74
C ASP A 94 5.90 11.07 8.70
N LYS A 95 5.17 11.26 9.82
CA LYS A 95 4.01 12.15 9.91
C LYS A 95 4.30 13.59 9.44
N ASP A 96 5.51 14.09 9.67
CA ASP A 96 5.89 15.47 9.36
C ASP A 96 6.17 15.69 7.86
N GLN A 97 6.08 14.63 7.05
CA GLN A 97 6.18 14.70 5.58
C GLN A 97 4.83 15.07 4.93
N PHE A 98 3.71 14.86 5.63
CA PHE A 98 2.39 15.21 5.14
C PHE A 98 2.13 16.71 5.26
N LEU A 99 1.54 17.29 4.23
CA LEU A 99 1.17 18.70 4.20
C LEU A 99 -0.21 18.89 4.84
N PRO A 100 -0.46 20.01 5.55
CA PRO A 100 -1.75 20.24 6.20
C PRO A 100 -2.97 20.14 5.27
N GLU A 101 -2.83 20.55 4.01
CA GLU A 101 -3.89 20.46 2.99
C GLU A 101 -4.22 19.04 2.54
N GLU A 102 -3.37 18.06 2.85
CA GLU A 102 -3.59 16.65 2.54
C GLU A 102 -4.40 15.94 3.64
N LEU A 103 -4.57 16.59 4.80
CA LEU A 103 -5.23 16.02 5.96
C LEU A 103 -6.71 16.38 5.98
N GLY A 104 -7.55 15.37 5.79
CA GLY A 104 -8.99 15.48 5.76
C GLY A 104 -9.65 15.35 7.13
N SER A 105 -10.87 14.82 7.09
CA SER A 105 -11.64 14.51 8.29
C SER A 105 -10.99 13.40 9.12
N THR A 106 -11.19 13.45 10.43
CA THR A 106 -10.81 12.38 11.36
C THR A 106 -11.54 11.08 11.02
N LEU A 107 -10.85 9.94 11.11
CA LEU A 107 -11.46 8.63 10.93
C LEU A 107 -12.37 8.30 12.13
N ASN A 108 -13.53 7.71 11.87
CA ASN A 108 -14.46 7.38 12.95
C ASN A 108 -13.87 6.27 13.84
N GLY A 109 -13.74 6.55 15.14
CA GLY A 109 -13.15 5.64 16.12
C GLY A 109 -11.65 5.83 16.34
N TRP A 110 -11.00 6.72 15.59
CA TRP A 110 -9.55 6.94 15.63
C TRP A 110 -9.26 8.44 15.64
N GLU A 111 -9.18 9.05 16.83
CA GLU A 111 -9.05 10.52 16.99
C GLU A 111 -7.75 11.07 16.40
N ASP A 112 -6.70 10.25 16.41
CA ASP A 112 -5.34 10.57 15.98
C ASP A 112 -5.10 10.24 14.49
N GLU A 113 -6.15 9.85 13.77
CA GLU A 113 -6.08 9.40 12.39
C GLU A 113 -6.96 10.25 11.46
N ARG A 114 -6.44 10.63 10.30
CA ARG A 114 -7.14 11.50 9.33
C ARG A 114 -7.08 10.95 7.92
N TRP A 115 -8.16 11.08 7.15
CA TRP A 115 -8.16 10.68 5.75
C TRP A 115 -7.17 11.51 4.94
N LEU A 116 -6.54 10.91 3.94
CA LEU A 116 -5.60 11.58 3.05
C LEU A 116 -6.24 12.02 1.73
N ASP A 117 -5.81 13.14 1.16
CA ASP A 117 -6.04 13.43 -0.25
C ASP A 117 -5.13 12.55 -1.11
N ILE A 118 -5.65 11.36 -1.47
CA ILE A 118 -4.95 10.35 -2.28
C ILE A 118 -4.61 10.82 -3.70
N ARG A 119 -5.02 12.01 -4.13
CA ARG A 119 -4.64 12.60 -5.42
C ARG A 119 -3.33 13.38 -5.31
N SER A 120 -2.86 13.67 -4.09
CA SER A 120 -1.63 14.42 -3.88
C SER A 120 -0.39 13.64 -4.31
N THR A 121 0.43 14.29 -5.13
CA THR A 121 1.74 13.75 -5.53
C THR A 121 2.71 13.59 -4.35
N ASN A 122 2.53 14.36 -3.26
CA ASN A 122 3.34 14.19 -2.05
C ASN A 122 2.90 12.96 -1.24
N VAL A 123 1.60 12.72 -1.10
CA VAL A 123 1.07 11.44 -0.57
C VAL A 123 1.61 10.25 -1.39
N HIS A 124 1.62 10.32 -2.72
CA HIS A 124 2.20 9.24 -3.55
C HIS A 124 3.67 8.98 -3.26
N LYS A 125 4.47 10.04 -3.04
CA LYS A 125 5.90 9.92 -2.68
C LYS A 125 6.09 9.28 -1.31
N ILE A 126 5.26 9.67 -0.33
CA ILE A 126 5.29 9.07 1.01
C ILE A 126 4.95 7.58 0.93
N MET A 127 3.90 7.20 0.20
CA MET A 127 3.52 5.78 0.05
C MET A 127 4.59 4.96 -0.66
N LYS A 128 5.24 5.51 -1.70
CA LYS A 128 6.41 4.86 -2.31
C LYS A 128 7.55 4.66 -1.30
N SER A 129 7.76 5.62 -0.42
CA SER A 129 8.79 5.53 0.63
C SER A 129 8.44 4.47 1.69
N ARG A 130 7.16 4.32 2.04
CA ARG A 130 6.68 3.21 2.88
C ARG A 130 6.87 1.85 2.22
N LEU A 131 6.59 1.74 0.91
CA LEU A 131 6.86 0.53 0.14
C LEU A 131 8.37 0.23 0.04
N ASP A 132 9.21 1.25 -0.13
CA ASP A 132 10.68 1.12 -0.10
C ASP A 132 11.15 0.61 1.28
N LEU A 133 10.55 1.11 2.37
CA LEU A 133 10.81 0.63 3.72
C LEU A 133 10.40 -0.84 3.88
N ALA A 134 9.22 -1.24 3.40
CA ALA A 134 8.75 -2.62 3.45
C ALA A 134 9.74 -3.56 2.74
N ARG A 135 10.17 -3.18 1.53
CA ARG A 135 11.18 -3.93 0.78
C ARG A 135 12.51 -4.00 1.52
N LYS A 136 12.98 -2.88 2.08
CA LYS A 136 14.23 -2.81 2.86
C LYS A 136 14.18 -3.68 4.12
N LYS A 137 13.02 -3.76 4.77
CA LYS A 137 12.81 -4.62 5.95
C LYS A 137 12.63 -6.10 5.60
N GLY A 138 12.54 -6.43 4.31
CA GLY A 138 12.43 -7.80 3.84
C GLY A 138 11.02 -8.37 3.92
N CYS A 139 9.98 -7.54 4.01
CA CYS A 139 8.60 -8.02 3.94
C CYS A 139 8.38 -8.84 2.64
N ASP A 140 7.60 -9.92 2.72
CA ASP A 140 7.20 -10.71 1.56
C ASP A 140 6.04 -10.05 0.80
N GLY A 141 5.24 -9.24 1.50
CA GLY A 141 4.15 -8.44 0.92
C GLY A 141 3.74 -7.29 1.83
N VAL A 142 2.70 -6.55 1.41
CA VAL A 142 2.14 -5.41 2.15
C VAL A 142 0.62 -5.46 2.22
N GLU A 143 0.07 -4.93 3.32
CA GLU A 143 -1.37 -4.68 3.50
C GLU A 143 -1.58 -3.16 3.65
N PRO A 144 -1.75 -2.40 2.54
CA PRO A 144 -2.13 -1.00 2.59
C PRO A 144 -3.60 -0.85 3.03
N ASP A 145 -3.86 -0.19 4.16
CA ASP A 145 -5.22 0.04 4.69
C ASP A 145 -5.82 1.39 4.27
N ASN A 146 -7.12 1.56 4.55
CA ASN A 146 -7.93 2.75 4.27
C ASN A 146 -8.04 3.04 2.77
N MET A 147 -8.16 1.99 1.95
CA MET A 147 -8.18 2.06 0.49
C MET A 147 -9.56 2.40 -0.11
N ASP A 148 -10.47 2.97 0.68
CA ASP A 148 -11.90 3.16 0.39
C ASP A 148 -12.41 4.56 0.79
N GLY A 149 -11.54 5.57 0.83
CA GLY A 149 -11.84 6.93 1.27
C GLY A 149 -12.98 7.63 0.50
N TYR A 150 -13.25 7.25 -0.76
CA TYR A 150 -14.37 7.80 -1.55
C TYR A 150 -15.76 7.38 -1.06
N THR A 151 -15.87 6.28 -0.30
CA THR A 151 -17.13 5.84 0.31
C THR A 151 -17.33 6.39 1.73
N ASN A 152 -16.30 7.06 2.25
CA ASN A 152 -16.25 7.58 3.61
C ASN A 152 -16.36 9.11 3.62
N ASN A 153 -16.67 9.69 4.79
CA ASN A 153 -16.58 11.14 4.98
C ASN A 153 -15.11 11.57 5.14
N SER A 154 -14.35 11.51 4.05
CA SER A 154 -12.93 11.85 4.05
C SER A 154 -12.65 13.34 4.26
N GLY A 155 -13.65 14.21 4.12
CA GLY A 155 -13.44 15.66 4.02
C GLY A 155 -12.94 16.11 2.63
N PHE A 156 -12.73 15.16 1.72
CA PHE A 156 -12.41 15.40 0.32
C PHE A 156 -13.53 14.91 -0.58
N ASN A 157 -13.71 15.54 -1.74
CA ASN A 157 -14.64 15.06 -2.76
C ASN A 157 -13.95 13.99 -3.64
N LEU A 158 -13.50 12.91 -3.02
CA LEU A 158 -12.88 11.78 -3.71
C LEU A 158 -13.93 11.03 -4.52
N THR A 159 -13.61 10.75 -5.79
CA THR A 159 -14.46 9.93 -6.65
C THR A 159 -14.00 8.48 -6.63
N ALA A 160 -14.88 7.56 -7.03
CA ALA A 160 -14.50 6.17 -7.28
C ALA A 160 -13.35 6.03 -8.30
N LYS A 161 -13.23 6.98 -9.25
CA LYS A 161 -12.13 7.01 -10.21
C LYS A 161 -10.80 7.40 -9.56
N ASP A 162 -10.82 8.34 -8.61
CA ASP A 162 -9.63 8.73 -7.86
C ASP A 162 -9.13 7.55 -7.00
N GLN A 163 -10.05 6.86 -6.31
CA GLN A 163 -9.71 5.68 -5.52
C GLN A 163 -9.15 4.56 -6.39
N LEU A 164 -9.82 4.23 -7.50
CA LEU A 164 -9.36 3.18 -8.41
C LEU A 164 -7.94 3.46 -8.94
N ALA A 165 -7.67 4.71 -9.32
CA ALA A 165 -6.35 5.10 -9.80
C ALA A 165 -5.27 4.98 -8.71
N PHE A 166 -5.60 5.35 -7.47
CA PHE A 166 -4.69 5.22 -6.33
C PHE A 166 -4.44 3.75 -5.95
N ASN A 167 -5.48 2.92 -5.91
CA ASN A 167 -5.37 1.50 -5.57
C ASN A 167 -4.49 0.76 -6.59
N LYS A 168 -4.71 0.99 -7.90
CA LYS A 168 -3.85 0.45 -8.96
C LYS A 168 -2.42 0.96 -8.89
N PHE A 169 -2.22 2.24 -8.55
CA PHE A 169 -0.88 2.82 -8.36
C PHE A 169 -0.14 2.12 -7.22
N ILE A 170 -0.76 1.94 -6.05
CA ILE A 170 -0.15 1.28 -4.90
C ILE A 170 0.23 -0.16 -5.23
N ALA A 171 -0.69 -0.92 -5.85
CA ALA A 171 -0.44 -2.30 -6.23
C ALA A 171 0.75 -2.43 -7.20
N ASN A 172 0.76 -1.64 -8.26
CA ASN A 172 1.87 -1.64 -9.22
C ASN A 172 3.19 -1.20 -8.59
N GLU A 173 3.18 -0.22 -7.67
CA GLU A 173 4.40 0.19 -6.97
C GLU A 173 4.90 -0.88 -5.98
N ALA A 174 4.01 -1.69 -5.39
CA ALA A 174 4.39 -2.84 -4.57
C ALA A 174 5.04 -3.94 -5.41
N HIS A 175 4.42 -4.32 -6.54
CA HIS A 175 4.96 -5.34 -7.45
C HIS A 175 6.32 -4.96 -8.05
N LYS A 176 6.52 -3.69 -8.42
CA LYS A 176 7.85 -3.17 -8.86
C LYS A 176 8.95 -3.35 -7.81
N ARG A 177 8.58 -3.60 -6.55
CA ARG A 177 9.50 -3.83 -5.43
C ARG A 177 9.58 -5.31 -5.04
N GLU A 178 8.99 -6.22 -5.82
CA GLU A 178 8.88 -7.64 -5.52
C GLU A 178 8.12 -7.93 -4.21
N LEU A 179 7.09 -7.12 -3.94
CA LEU A 179 6.20 -7.30 -2.78
C LEU A 179 4.82 -7.77 -3.27
N SER A 180 4.26 -8.81 -2.64
CA SER A 180 2.82 -9.06 -2.77
C SER A 180 2.02 -7.88 -2.22
N VAL A 181 0.79 -7.72 -2.66
CA VAL A 181 -0.10 -6.67 -2.15
C VAL A 181 -1.51 -7.20 -1.87
N GLY A 182 -2.00 -6.89 -0.67
CA GLY A 182 -3.34 -7.23 -0.22
C GLY A 182 -4.33 -6.08 -0.43
N LEU A 183 -5.54 -6.36 -0.94
CA LEU A 183 -6.63 -5.39 -0.96
C LEU A 183 -7.34 -5.44 0.38
N LYS A 184 -7.32 -4.32 1.11
CA LYS A 184 -8.08 -4.11 2.33
C LYS A 184 -9.19 -3.10 2.05
N ASN A 185 -10.42 -3.43 2.44
CA ASN A 185 -11.65 -2.68 2.13
C ASN A 185 -11.96 -2.62 0.62
N ASP A 186 -12.57 -1.54 0.13
CA ASP A 186 -12.90 -1.23 -1.28
C ASP A 186 -13.42 -2.41 -2.13
N LEU A 187 -14.29 -3.22 -1.55
CA LEU A 187 -14.86 -4.38 -2.23
C LEU A 187 -15.80 -3.98 -3.38
N ASP A 188 -16.24 -2.73 -3.42
CA ASP A 188 -17.10 -2.17 -4.47
C ASP A 188 -16.37 -2.05 -5.81
N GLN A 189 -15.02 -2.02 -5.83
CA GLN A 189 -14.20 -1.93 -7.04
C GLN A 189 -13.40 -3.22 -7.33
N ILE A 190 -13.78 -4.33 -6.71
CA ILE A 190 -13.00 -5.58 -6.75
C ILE A 190 -12.81 -6.13 -8.17
N ILE A 191 -13.82 -5.98 -9.04
CA ILE A 191 -13.78 -6.48 -10.42
C ILE A 191 -12.70 -5.75 -11.24
N GLU A 192 -12.47 -4.47 -10.95
CA GLU A 192 -11.43 -3.67 -11.59
C GLU A 192 -10.04 -3.84 -10.96
N LEU A 193 -9.97 -4.43 -9.76
CA LEU A 193 -8.76 -4.56 -8.94
C LEU A 193 -8.19 -5.98 -8.87
N VAL A 194 -8.96 -7.01 -9.22
CA VAL A 194 -8.56 -8.42 -9.14
C VAL A 194 -7.25 -8.74 -9.86
N ASP A 195 -6.97 -8.10 -10.99
CA ASP A 195 -5.73 -8.32 -11.74
C ASP A 195 -4.51 -7.58 -11.16
N TYR A 196 -4.68 -6.79 -10.08
CA TYR A 196 -3.62 -5.99 -9.44
C TYR A 196 -3.26 -6.48 -8.05
N TYR A 197 -4.15 -7.19 -7.35
CA TYR A 197 -3.95 -7.58 -5.96
C TYR A 197 -3.79 -9.10 -5.84
N ASP A 198 -2.86 -9.54 -4.98
CA ASP A 198 -2.52 -10.96 -4.84
C ASP A 198 -3.42 -11.69 -3.84
N PHE A 199 -4.07 -10.93 -2.94
CA PHE A 199 -4.99 -11.43 -1.94
C PHE A 199 -5.89 -10.29 -1.41
N GLY A 200 -6.99 -10.64 -0.78
CA GLY A 200 -7.91 -9.75 -0.10
C GLY A 200 -7.91 -10.01 1.39
N SER A 201 -8.03 -8.95 2.17
CA SER A 201 -8.03 -8.96 3.63
C SER A 201 -9.39 -8.44 4.13
N SER A 202 -10.13 -9.29 4.84
CA SER A 202 -11.36 -8.89 5.55
C SER A 202 -11.30 -9.39 6.99
N GLY A 203 -11.00 -8.51 7.94
CA GLY A 203 -10.79 -8.91 9.33
C GLY A 203 -9.70 -9.97 9.47
N SER A 204 -9.90 -11.00 10.28
CA SER A 204 -8.93 -12.10 10.49
C SER A 204 -8.96 -13.19 9.40
N ARG A 205 -9.44 -12.92 8.19
CA ARG A 205 -9.46 -13.89 7.07
C ARG A 205 -8.91 -13.31 5.77
N VAL A 206 -8.04 -14.08 5.12
CA VAL A 206 -7.63 -13.87 3.73
C VAL A 206 -8.65 -14.51 2.80
N SER A 207 -9.13 -13.75 1.82
CA SER A 207 -9.88 -14.27 0.66
C SER A 207 -9.07 -13.93 -0.60
N ILE A 208 -9.10 -14.75 -1.65
CA ILE A 208 -8.49 -14.34 -2.92
C ILE A 208 -9.47 -13.41 -3.62
N VAL A 209 -8.92 -12.34 -4.20
CA VAL A 209 -9.64 -11.31 -4.98
C VAL A 209 -10.11 -11.90 -6.30
#